data_AF-G7WI40-F1
#
_entry.id   AF-G7WI40-F1
#
_cell.length_a   1.000
_cell.length_b   1.000
_cell.length_c   1.000
_cell.angle_alpha   90.00
_cell.angle_beta   90.00
_cell.angle_gamma   90.00
#
_symmetry.space_group_name_H-M   'P 1'
#
loop_
_entity.id
_entity.type
_entity.pdbx_description
1 polymer ?
#
loop_
_entity_poly.entity_id
_entity_poly.type
_entity_poly.pdbx_seq_one_letter_code
_entity_poly.pdbx_strand_id
1 'polypeptide(L)'
;MAKSCWFYLTAYKPLPIENIDCLSVLDYVNLHDDFVKQKRVEGLSQRTLQDYKKHMDYFKKWLEEEQRLLGGRWLDKVLFQEYSAHMIPHGYAPNTINIRIRTFKTYLNWLRSEGYMTEDLASKVKYVKVPKDAIKPLSSKEIKRMLNLVLKGHRQISR
;
A
#
# COMPACT_ATOMS: atom_id res chain seq x y z
N MET A 1 1.15 -33.42 21.49
CA MET A 1 0.53 -33.53 20.16
C MET A 1 1.34 -32.66 19.22
N ALA A 2 2.05 -33.29 18.29
CA ALA A 2 2.97 -32.64 17.36
C ALA A 2 2.58 -33.00 15.93
N LYS A 3 3.08 -32.16 15.01
CA LYS A 3 3.14 -32.31 13.53
C LYS A 3 1.80 -31.95 12.85
N SER A 4 1.73 -31.21 11.73
CA SER A 4 2.68 -31.01 10.64
C SER A 4 2.21 -29.85 9.74
N CYS A 5 3.09 -29.49 8.80
CA CYS A 5 2.76 -29.06 7.43
C CYS A 5 2.88 -27.57 7.13
N TRP A 6 4.12 -27.10 7.01
CA TRP A 6 4.48 -26.09 6.01
C TRP A 6 5.81 -26.49 5.37
N PHE A 7 5.72 -27.32 4.33
CA PHE A 7 6.80 -27.61 3.41
C PHE A 7 6.18 -27.69 2.01
N TYR A 8 6.22 -26.60 1.24
CA TYR A 8 6.19 -26.68 -0.22
C TYR A 8 7.09 -25.61 -0.82
N LEU A 9 7.95 -26.10 -1.70
CA LEU A 9 9.00 -25.43 -2.43
C LEU A 9 8.43 -24.66 -3.62
N THR A 10 8.73 -23.37 -3.69
CA THR A 10 9.00 -22.68 -4.96
C THR A 10 10.32 -21.93 -4.77
N ALA A 11 11.29 -22.21 -5.64
CA ALA A 11 12.67 -21.80 -5.49
C ALA A 11 12.85 -20.27 -5.45
N TYR A 12 13.14 -19.74 -4.26
CA TYR A 12 14.11 -18.68 -4.06
C TYR A 12 14.97 -19.08 -2.86
N LYS A 13 16.24 -19.40 -3.12
CA LYS A 13 17.25 -19.74 -2.10
C LYS A 13 17.56 -18.47 -1.29
N PRO A 14 17.85 -18.59 0.02
CA PRO A 14 17.81 -17.48 0.96
C PRO A 14 18.90 -16.46 0.66
N LEU A 15 18.60 -15.17 0.90
CA LEU A 15 19.63 -14.15 0.99
C LEU A 15 20.66 -14.59 2.05
N PRO A 16 21.97 -14.62 1.75
CA PRO A 16 23.00 -15.05 2.68
C PRO A 16 22.98 -14.21 3.96
N ILE A 17 22.91 -14.89 5.10
CA ILE A 17 22.81 -14.33 6.45
C ILE A 17 24.19 -13.84 6.92
N GLU A 18 24.70 -12.77 6.31
CA GLU A 18 25.85 -12.04 6.87
C GLU A 18 25.58 -10.54 7.07
N ASN A 19 24.40 -10.03 6.72
CA ASN A 19 23.96 -8.68 7.12
C ASN A 19 22.43 -8.54 7.00
N ILE A 20 21.67 -9.11 7.93
CA ILE A 20 20.19 -9.03 7.97
C ILE A 20 19.69 -7.60 8.26
N ASP A 21 20.59 -6.68 8.65
CA ASP A 21 20.22 -5.33 9.07
C ASP A 21 20.04 -4.34 7.92
N CYS A 22 20.40 -4.71 6.68
CA CYS A 22 20.46 -3.77 5.56
C CYS A 22 19.74 -4.31 4.32
N LEU A 23 18.45 -4.00 4.13
CA LEU A 23 17.74 -4.31 2.87
C LEU A 23 17.97 -3.18 1.85
N SER A 24 18.41 -3.48 0.63
CA SER A 24 18.58 -2.46 -0.41
C SER A 24 17.24 -2.02 -1.00
N VAL A 25 17.18 -0.81 -1.57
CA VAL A 25 15.99 -0.34 -2.31
C VAL A 25 15.69 -1.24 -3.51
N LEU A 26 16.71 -1.78 -4.16
CA LEU A 26 16.54 -2.68 -5.30
C LEU A 26 15.90 -4.01 -4.87
N ASP A 27 16.38 -4.61 -3.77
CA ASP A 27 15.81 -5.84 -3.23
C ASP A 27 14.38 -5.63 -2.73
N TYR A 28 14.10 -4.49 -2.10
CA TYR A 28 12.74 -4.09 -1.73
C TYR A 28 11.80 -4.06 -2.92
N VAL A 29 12.27 -3.59 -4.08
CA VAL A 29 11.46 -3.57 -5.30
C VAL A 29 11.28 -4.98 -5.89
N ASN A 30 12.33 -5.80 -5.87
CA ASN A 30 12.33 -7.15 -6.44
C ASN A 30 11.45 -8.13 -5.64
N LEU A 31 11.48 -8.04 -4.31
CA LEU A 31 10.73 -8.93 -3.42
C LEU A 31 9.21 -8.64 -3.43
N HIS A 32 8.76 -7.56 -4.07
CA HIS A 32 7.35 -7.16 -4.03
C HIS A 32 6.45 -8.17 -4.75
N ASP A 33 6.94 -8.82 -5.81
CA ASP A 33 6.15 -9.81 -6.52
C ASP A 33 5.89 -11.05 -5.68
N ASP A 34 6.83 -11.45 -4.83
CA ASP A 34 6.66 -12.58 -3.90
C ASP A 34 5.67 -12.23 -2.79
N PHE A 35 5.71 -11.00 -2.28
CA PHE A 35 4.68 -10.49 -1.38
C PHE A 35 3.27 -10.56 -2.02
N VAL A 36 3.11 -10.10 -3.25
CA VAL A 36 1.80 -10.14 -3.93
C VAL A 36 1.34 -11.58 -4.20
N LYS A 37 2.26 -12.50 -4.53
CA LYS A 37 1.95 -13.94 -4.67
C LYS A 37 1.45 -14.51 -3.34
N GLN A 38 2.12 -14.23 -2.23
CA GLN A 38 1.70 -14.70 -0.91
C GLN A 38 0.34 -14.12 -0.51
N LYS A 39 0.12 -12.82 -0.72
CA LYS A 39 -1.19 -12.18 -0.46
C LYS A 39 -2.32 -12.76 -1.32
N ARG A 40 -2.02 -13.25 -2.52
CA ARG A 40 -2.99 -13.98 -3.34
C ARG A 40 -3.36 -15.33 -2.70
N VAL A 41 -2.38 -16.07 -2.19
CA VAL A 41 -2.62 -17.36 -1.51
C VAL A 41 -3.42 -17.16 -0.21
N GLU A 42 -3.19 -16.04 0.50
CA GLU A 42 -3.98 -15.64 1.67
C GLU A 42 -5.44 -15.25 1.34
N GLY A 43 -5.83 -15.22 0.06
CA GLY A 43 -7.22 -14.98 -0.36
C GLY A 43 -7.63 -13.51 -0.43
N LEU A 44 -6.68 -12.57 -0.55
CA LEU A 44 -7.01 -11.15 -0.73
C LEU A 44 -7.77 -10.93 -2.07
N SER A 45 -8.67 -9.95 -2.06
CA SER A 45 -9.44 -9.60 -3.25
C SER A 45 -8.54 -9.17 -4.42
N GLN A 46 -8.96 -9.45 -5.66
CA GLN A 46 -8.21 -9.04 -6.85
C GLN A 46 -7.98 -7.52 -6.90
N ARG A 47 -8.95 -6.73 -6.44
CA ARG A 47 -8.82 -5.28 -6.33
C ARG A 47 -7.67 -4.89 -5.40
N THR A 48 -7.59 -5.50 -4.22
CA THR A 48 -6.52 -5.22 -3.26
C THR A 48 -5.15 -5.62 -3.80
N LEU A 49 -5.04 -6.77 -4.48
CA LEU A 49 -3.80 -7.20 -5.14
C LEU A 49 -3.36 -6.22 -6.24
N GLN A 50 -4.32 -5.71 -7.02
CA GLN A 50 -4.06 -4.68 -8.04
C GLN A 50 -3.60 -3.37 -7.40
N ASP A 51 -4.20 -2.96 -6.28
CA ASP A 51 -3.78 -1.76 -5.55
C ASP A 51 -2.32 -1.88 -5.07
N TYR A 52 -1.90 -3.03 -4.54
CA TYR A 52 -0.50 -3.26 -4.16
C TYR A 52 0.46 -3.09 -5.34
N LYS A 53 0.18 -3.74 -6.47
CA LYS A 53 0.98 -3.61 -7.70
C LYS A 53 1.05 -2.17 -8.18
N LYS A 54 -0.11 -1.53 -8.31
CA LYS A 54 -0.23 -0.17 -8.82
C LYS A 54 0.51 0.84 -7.95
N HIS A 55 0.44 0.71 -6.63
CA HIS A 55 1.19 1.57 -5.72
C HIS A 55 2.71 1.35 -5.83
N MET A 56 3.14 0.10 -6.01
CA MET A 56 4.56 -0.19 -6.27
C MET A 56 5.03 0.36 -7.62
N ASP A 57 4.21 0.29 -8.67
CA ASP A 57 4.56 0.86 -9.98
C ASP A 57 4.74 2.39 -9.91
N TYR A 58 3.88 3.08 -9.16
CA TYR A 58 4.06 4.52 -8.89
C TYR A 58 5.33 4.83 -8.12
N PHE A 59 5.72 3.96 -7.20
CA PHE A 59 6.94 4.11 -6.44
C PHE A 59 8.18 3.87 -7.30
N LYS A 60 8.18 2.80 -8.12
CA LYS A 60 9.25 2.51 -9.10
C LYS A 60 9.47 3.68 -10.05
N LYS A 61 8.39 4.21 -10.63
CA LYS A 61 8.45 5.37 -11.52
C LYS A 61 9.11 6.57 -10.85
N TRP A 62 8.73 6.89 -9.62
CA TRP A 62 9.35 7.97 -8.85
C TRP A 62 10.83 7.69 -8.54
N LEU A 63 11.18 6.44 -8.20
CA LEU A 63 12.58 6.07 -7.96
C LEU A 63 13.44 6.22 -9.21
N GLU A 64 12.90 5.89 -10.39
CA GLU A 64 13.56 6.05 -11.69
C GLU A 64 13.75 7.53 -12.05
N GLU A 65 12.68 8.32 -11.94
CA GLU A 65 12.70 9.77 -12.24
C GLU A 65 13.76 10.51 -11.44
N GLU A 66 14.03 10.05 -10.22
CA GLU A 66 14.98 10.69 -9.32
C GLU A 66 16.28 9.90 -9.14
N GLN A 67 16.53 8.93 -10.02
CA GLN A 67 17.75 8.12 -10.07
C GLN A 67 18.11 7.41 -8.75
N ARG A 68 17.10 7.13 -7.90
CA ARG A 68 17.27 6.52 -6.57
C ARG A 68 17.52 5.01 -6.59
N LEU A 69 17.20 4.33 -7.70
CA LEU A 69 17.45 2.88 -7.85
C LEU A 69 18.92 2.54 -8.15
N LEU A 70 19.67 3.45 -8.76
CA LEU A 70 21.03 3.18 -9.26
C LEU A 70 22.12 3.31 -8.18
N GLY A 71 21.79 3.93 -7.04
CA GLY A 71 22.80 4.34 -6.05
C GLY A 71 23.19 3.28 -5.01
N GLY A 72 22.71 2.03 -5.11
CA GLY A 72 22.97 1.01 -4.07
C GLY A 72 22.47 1.43 -2.68
N ARG A 73 21.46 2.32 -2.64
CA ARG A 73 20.93 2.91 -1.40
C ARG A 73 20.23 1.85 -0.55
N TRP A 74 20.47 1.93 0.77
CA TRP A 74 19.73 1.14 1.76
C TRP A 74 18.32 1.69 1.98
N LEU A 75 17.38 0.78 2.23
CA LEU A 75 16.02 1.13 2.57
C LEU A 75 15.98 1.79 3.95
N ASP A 76 15.44 3.01 4.02
CA ASP A 76 15.31 3.76 5.26
C ASP A 76 13.95 4.47 5.34
N LYS A 77 13.67 5.09 6.49
CA LYS A 77 12.39 5.81 6.69
C LYS A 77 12.34 7.09 5.86
N VAL A 78 13.51 7.63 5.51
CA VAL A 78 13.67 8.91 4.81
C VAL A 78 13.17 8.75 3.38
N LEU A 79 13.39 7.61 2.74
CA LEU A 79 12.88 7.30 1.41
C LEU A 79 11.35 7.42 1.33
N PHE A 80 10.62 6.93 2.34
CA PHE A 80 9.15 7.06 2.39
C PHE A 80 8.69 8.49 2.71
N GLN A 81 9.50 9.25 3.46
CA GLN A 81 9.26 10.68 3.70
C GLN A 81 9.46 11.49 2.42
N GLU A 82 10.53 11.22 1.68
CA GLU A 82 10.83 11.81 0.36
C GLU A 82 9.72 11.49 -0.64
N TYR A 83 9.26 10.24 -0.70
CA TYR A 83 8.14 9.87 -1.57
C TYR A 83 6.84 10.61 -1.21
N SER A 84 6.56 10.76 0.10
CA SER A 84 5.43 11.55 0.56
C SER A 84 5.57 13.03 0.19
N ALA A 85 6.78 13.59 0.35
CA ALA A 85 7.09 14.97 0.00
C ALA A 85 6.97 15.22 -1.50
N HIS A 86 7.38 14.26 -2.34
CA HIS A 86 7.22 14.31 -3.79
C HIS A 86 5.74 14.39 -4.21
N MET A 87 4.84 13.67 -3.53
CA MET A 87 3.42 13.68 -3.90
C MET A 87 2.69 14.98 -3.53
N ILE A 88 3.18 15.77 -2.58
CA ILE A 88 2.49 16.99 -2.12
C ILE A 88 2.44 18.07 -3.24
N PRO A 89 3.56 18.47 -3.87
CA PRO A 89 3.56 19.41 -4.99
C PRO A 89 2.74 18.92 -6.20
N HIS A 90 2.60 17.62 -6.39
CA HIS A 90 1.81 17.01 -7.47
C HIS A 90 0.29 17.04 -7.22
N GLY A 91 -0.17 17.65 -6.13
CA GLY A 91 -1.60 17.86 -5.87
C GLY A 91 -2.35 16.62 -5.39
N TYR A 92 -1.65 15.59 -4.91
CA TYR A 92 -2.32 14.42 -4.34
C TYR A 92 -3.00 14.75 -3.00
N ALA A 93 -4.25 14.33 -2.85
CA ALA A 93 -4.95 14.47 -1.58
C ALA A 93 -4.22 13.73 -0.45
N PRO A 94 -4.17 14.28 0.79
CA PRO A 94 -3.49 13.64 1.92
C PRO A 94 -3.96 12.19 2.18
N ASN A 95 -5.25 11.92 1.98
CA ASN A 95 -5.79 10.56 2.10
C ASN A 95 -5.23 9.61 1.03
N THR A 96 -5.08 10.06 -0.21
CA THR A 96 -4.48 9.27 -1.30
C THR A 96 -3.02 8.93 -0.98
N ILE A 97 -2.26 9.89 -0.48
CA ILE A 97 -0.88 9.67 -0.01
C ILE A 97 -0.88 8.60 1.08
N ASN A 98 -1.74 8.75 2.09
CA ASN A 98 -1.80 7.81 3.21
C ASN A 98 -2.27 6.40 2.82
N ILE A 99 -3.12 6.25 1.81
CA ILE A 99 -3.49 4.95 1.23
C ILE A 99 -2.26 4.26 0.63
N ARG A 100 -1.43 4.99 -0.13
CA ARG A 100 -0.16 4.45 -0.67
C ARG A 100 0.84 4.11 0.43
N ILE A 101 1.00 4.97 1.43
CA ILE A 101 1.88 4.70 2.57
C ILE A 101 1.41 3.47 3.37
N ARG A 102 0.09 3.28 3.51
CA ARG A 102 -0.48 2.10 4.19
C ARG A 102 -0.09 0.81 3.48
N THR A 103 -0.15 0.77 2.15
CA THR A 103 0.26 -0.43 1.40
C THR A 103 1.73 -0.75 1.62
N PHE A 104 2.61 0.26 1.66
CA PHE A 104 4.02 0.03 1.96
C PHE A 104 4.26 -0.41 3.39
N LYS A 105 3.55 0.14 4.38
CA LYS A 105 3.65 -0.34 5.77
C LYS A 105 3.24 -1.80 5.91
N THR A 106 2.19 -2.24 5.21
CA THR A 106 1.82 -3.66 5.16
C THR A 106 2.95 -4.50 4.55
N TYR A 107 3.56 -4.03 3.47
CA TYR A 107 4.66 -4.74 2.83
C TYR A 107 5.93 -4.78 3.69
N LEU A 108 6.30 -3.70 4.36
CA LEU A 108 7.40 -3.64 5.32
C LEU A 108 7.21 -4.62 6.49
N ASN A 109 5.98 -4.73 7.01
CA ASN A 109 5.66 -5.72 8.03
C ASN A 109 5.85 -7.15 7.54
N TRP A 110 5.48 -7.42 6.29
CA TRP A 110 5.71 -8.73 5.67
C TRP A 110 7.19 -9.01 5.48
N LEU A 111 7.98 -8.05 5.01
CA LEU A 111 9.43 -8.19 4.89
C LEU A 111 10.08 -8.56 6.23
N ARG A 112 9.64 -7.91 7.31
CA ARG A 112 10.09 -8.23 8.66
C ARG A 112 9.65 -9.62 9.12
N SER A 113 8.41 -10.03 8.82
CA SER A 113 7.92 -11.36 9.24
C SER A 113 8.61 -12.52 8.52
N GLU A 114 9.01 -12.32 7.27
CA GLU A 114 9.76 -13.29 6.48
C GLU A 114 11.28 -13.25 6.75
N GLY A 115 11.74 -12.33 7.61
CA GLY A 115 13.14 -12.24 8.02
C GLY A 115 14.08 -11.51 7.06
N TYR A 116 13.54 -10.75 6.08
CA TYR A 116 14.34 -9.91 5.19
C TYR A 116 14.89 -8.65 5.86
N MET A 117 14.33 -8.25 7.01
CA MET A 117 14.81 -7.15 7.84
C MET A 117 14.48 -7.38 9.32
N THR A 118 15.33 -6.89 10.21
CA THR A 118 15.11 -6.89 11.67
C THR A 118 14.42 -5.61 12.15
N GLU A 119 14.73 -4.48 11.52
CA GLU A 119 14.22 -3.17 11.91
C GLU A 119 12.71 -3.04 11.64
N ASP A 120 11.96 -2.51 12.63
CA ASP A 120 10.58 -2.10 12.41
C ASP A 120 10.50 -0.76 11.68
N LEU A 121 10.67 -0.81 10.36
CA LEU A 121 10.56 0.38 9.53
C LEU A 121 9.10 0.85 9.38
N ALA A 122 8.15 -0.08 9.42
CA ALA A 122 6.73 0.21 9.26
C ALA A 122 6.24 1.18 10.35
N SER A 123 6.62 0.98 11.62
CA SER A 123 6.22 1.90 12.70
C SER A 123 6.87 3.29 12.58
N LYS A 124 8.08 3.36 12.03
CA LYS A 124 8.85 4.61 11.84
C LYS A 124 8.30 5.49 10.71
N VAL A 125 7.67 4.90 9.68
CA VAL A 125 7.05 5.64 8.58
C VAL A 125 5.76 6.33 9.05
N LYS A 126 5.73 7.67 8.95
CA LYS A 126 4.61 8.51 9.39
C LYS A 126 3.64 8.82 8.24
N TYR A 127 2.37 8.95 8.59
CA TYR A 127 1.34 9.44 7.67
C TYR A 127 1.40 10.97 7.54
N VAL A 128 0.98 11.48 6.37
CA VAL A 128 0.75 12.91 6.16
C VAL A 128 -0.48 13.33 6.95
N LYS A 129 -0.41 14.49 7.61
CA LYS A 129 -1.54 15.03 8.37
C LYS A 129 -2.73 15.27 7.44
N VAL A 130 -3.87 14.71 7.78
CA VAL A 130 -5.13 14.92 7.06
C VAL A 130 -5.91 16.01 7.80
N PRO A 131 -6.32 17.10 7.13
CA PRO A 131 -7.31 18.02 7.69
C PRO A 131 -8.55 17.25 8.11
N LYS A 132 -9.18 17.63 9.23
CA LYS A 132 -10.45 17.00 9.62
C LYS A 132 -11.53 17.46 8.63
N ASP A 133 -11.81 16.64 7.64
CA ASP A 133 -12.98 16.83 6.79
C ASP A 133 -14.22 16.58 7.65
N ALA A 134 -14.96 17.64 7.94
CA ALA A 134 -16.30 17.50 8.49
C ALA A 134 -17.19 16.91 7.39
N ILE A 135 -17.29 15.58 7.32
CA ILE A 135 -18.32 14.93 6.50
C ILE A 135 -19.66 15.44 7.03
N LYS A 136 -20.28 16.35 6.29
CA LYS A 136 -21.59 16.88 6.66
C LYS A 136 -22.62 15.78 6.37
N PRO A 137 -23.29 15.21 7.38
CA PRO A 137 -24.33 14.23 7.13
C PRO A 137 -25.47 14.89 6.35
N LEU A 138 -26.14 14.10 5.50
CA LEU A 138 -27.34 14.57 4.80
C LEU A 138 -28.39 14.98 5.84
N SER A 139 -28.93 16.18 5.68
CA SER A 139 -30.04 16.65 6.50
C SER A 139 -31.33 15.91 6.15
N SER A 140 -32.28 15.85 7.09
CA SER A 140 -33.59 15.23 6.85
C SER A 140 -34.34 15.87 5.66
N LYS A 141 -34.05 17.13 5.34
CA LYS A 141 -34.61 17.82 4.15
C LYS A 141 -34.00 17.28 2.85
N GLU A 142 -32.69 17.05 2.81
CA GLU A 142 -32.00 16.47 1.65
C GLU A 142 -32.43 15.02 1.42
N ILE A 143 -32.57 14.24 2.49
CA ILE A 143 -33.09 12.86 2.42
C ILE A 143 -34.52 12.85 1.83
N LYS A 144 -35.42 13.71 2.35
CA LYS A 144 -36.78 13.83 1.81
C LYS A 144 -36.79 14.27 0.34
N ARG A 145 -35.88 15.16 -0.06
CA ARG A 145 -35.74 15.60 -1.45
C ARG A 145 -35.28 14.48 -2.37
N MET A 146 -34.27 13.69 -1.97
CA MET A 146 -33.81 12.53 -2.72
C MET A 146 -34.92 11.48 -2.88
N LEU A 147 -35.62 11.14 -1.79
CA LEU A 147 -36.71 10.16 -1.82
C LEU A 147 -37.85 10.60 -2.75
N ASN A 148 -38.25 11.88 -2.69
CA ASN A 148 -39.29 12.42 -3.54
C ASN A 148 -38.93 12.41 -5.04
N LEU A 149 -37.65 12.57 -5.39
CA LEU A 149 -37.19 12.49 -6.78
C LEU A 149 -37.27 11.06 -7.33
N VAL A 150 -36.85 10.06 -6.55
CA VAL A 150 -36.96 8.64 -6.92
C VAL A 150 -38.43 8.23 -7.12
N LEU A 151 -39.31 8.65 -6.21
CA LEU A 151 -40.76 8.36 -6.29
C LEU A 151 -41.50 9.10 -7.41
N LYS A 152 -40.96 10.23 -7.90
CA LYS A 152 -41.50 10.94 -9.07
C LYS A 152 -41.02 10.32 -10.39
N GLY A 153 -39.77 9.84 -10.44
CA GLY A 153 -39.22 9.12 -11.60
C GLY A 153 -39.98 7.83 -11.92
N HIS A 154 -40.38 7.05 -10.89
CA HIS A 154 -41.19 5.84 -11.09
C HIS A 154 -42.58 6.09 -11.71
N ARG A 155 -43.17 7.28 -11.53
CA ARG A 155 -44.49 7.63 -12.10
C ARG A 155 -44.44 8.01 -13.58
N GLN A 156 -43.26 8.25 -14.14
CA GLN A 156 -43.08 8.64 -15.54
C GLN A 156 -42.80 7.43 -16.47
N ILE A 157 -42.45 6.27 -15.91
CA ILE A 157 -42.09 5.05 -16.65
C ILE A 157 -43.28 4.07 -16.77
N SER A 158 -44.33 4.27 -15.97
CA SER A 158 -45.55 3.45 -16.01
C SER A 158 -46.68 4.08 -16.85
N ARG A 159 -46.34 4.87 -17.88
CA ARG A 159 -47.29 5.42 -18.86
C ARG A 159 -46.88 5.02 -20.26
#